data_AF-A0A7C5Q1Q6-F1
#
_entry.id   AF-A0A7C5Q1Q6-F1
#
_cell.length_a   1.000
_cell.length_b   1.000
_cell.length_c   1.000
_cell.angle_alpha   90.00
_cell.angle_beta   90.00
_cell.angle_gamma   90.00
#
_symmetry.space_group_name_H-M   'P 1'
#
loop_
_entity.id
_entity.type
_entity.pdbx_description
1 polymer ?
#
loop_
_entity_poly.entity_id
_entity_poly.type
_entity_poly.pdbx_seq_one_letter_code
_entity_poly.pdbx_strand_id
1 'polypeptide(L)'
;KIYGLQVLVAIATGKSEPGLVEQIALGLASLKFSRSHESEADANSVLYLCNSPYDAAGAAGFFEKMLDRPTPPQFISTHPSPANRVKAIHERKQVLGCSGSKTGQSKYRQMKQLLP
;
A
#
# COMPACT_ATOMS: atom_id res chain seq x y z
N LYS A 1 -16.68 8.89 -9.37
CA LYS A 1 -16.20 7.60 -9.92
C LYS A 1 -16.48 7.48 -11.44
N ILE A 2 -16.32 8.55 -12.23
CA ILE A 2 -16.65 8.58 -13.68
C ILE A 2 -15.35 8.56 -14.54
N TYR A 3 -14.23 9.00 -13.96
CA TYR A 3 -12.97 9.15 -14.67
C TYR A 3 -12.33 7.81 -15.13
N GLY A 4 -12.47 6.72 -14.38
CA GLY A 4 -11.82 5.44 -14.71
C GLY A 4 -12.33 4.79 -16.00
N LEU A 5 -13.63 4.91 -16.30
CA LEU A 5 -14.20 4.39 -17.55
C LEU A 5 -13.77 5.24 -18.75
N GLN A 6 -13.68 6.56 -18.56
CA GLN A 6 -13.24 7.48 -19.62
C GLN A 6 -11.77 7.24 -20.00
N VAL A 7 -10.89 6.94 -19.04
CA VAL A 7 -9.49 6.55 -19.34
C VAL A 7 -9.43 5.26 -20.15
N LEU A 8 -10.20 4.23 -19.76
CA LEU A 8 -10.24 2.96 -20.51
C LEU A 8 -10.75 3.15 -21.94
N VAL A 9 -11.80 3.96 -22.13
CA VAL A 9 -12.34 4.29 -23.46
C VAL A 9 -11.32 5.07 -24.29
N ALA A 10 -10.59 6.03 -23.70
CA ALA A 10 -9.55 6.80 -24.39
C ALA A 10 -8.43 5.90 -24.94
N ILE A 11 -7.94 4.98 -24.10
CA ILE A 11 -6.89 4.02 -24.48
C ILE A 11 -7.39 3.08 -25.58
N ALA A 12 -8.62 2.56 -25.44
CA ALA A 12 -9.17 1.59 -26.39
C ALA A 12 -9.50 2.21 -27.76
N THR A 13 -9.86 3.50 -27.80
CA THR A 13 -10.30 4.17 -29.03
C THR A 13 -9.21 4.98 -29.71
N GLY A 14 -8.08 5.27 -29.04
CA GLY A 14 -6.98 6.07 -29.58
C GLY A 14 -7.34 7.53 -29.88
N LYS A 15 -8.56 7.96 -29.54
CA LYS A 15 -9.05 9.33 -29.72
C LYS A 15 -8.82 10.09 -28.43
N SER A 16 -7.79 10.95 -28.44
CA SER A 16 -7.38 11.72 -27.28
C SER A 16 -7.65 13.21 -27.55
N GLU A 17 -8.77 13.72 -27.06
CA GLU A 17 -8.98 15.17 -26.98
C GLU A 17 -7.90 15.80 -26.08
N PRO A 18 -7.34 16.98 -26.39
CA PRO A 18 -6.28 17.60 -25.58
C PRO A 18 -6.62 17.68 -24.08
N GLY A 19 -7.86 18.01 -23.75
CA GLY A 19 -8.33 18.07 -22.35
C GLY A 19 -8.44 16.71 -21.64
N LEU A 20 -8.53 15.60 -22.39
CA LEU A 20 -8.53 14.24 -21.84
C LEU A 20 -7.12 13.77 -21.52
N VAL A 21 -6.14 14.12 -22.36
CA VAL A 21 -4.72 13.83 -22.11
C VAL A 21 -4.24 14.52 -20.84
N GLU A 22 -4.62 15.78 -20.65
CA GLU A 22 -4.28 16.56 -19.45
C GLU A 22 -4.86 15.92 -18.18
N GLN A 23 -6.14 15.52 -18.21
CA GLN A 23 -6.77 14.84 -17.08
C GLN A 23 -6.13 13.49 -16.75
N ILE A 24 -5.74 12.71 -17.76
CA ILE A 24 -5.01 11.46 -17.57
C ILE A 24 -3.65 11.74 -16.93
N ALA A 25 -2.91 12.74 -17.43
CA ALA A 25 -1.61 13.12 -16.88
C ALA A 25 -1.69 13.56 -15.42
N LEU A 26 -2.68 14.40 -15.07
CA LEU A 26 -2.95 14.81 -13.69
C LEU A 26 -3.33 13.63 -12.80
N GLY A 27 -4.17 12.71 -13.30
CA GLY A 27 -4.54 11.49 -12.59
C GLY A 27 -3.35 10.57 -12.32
N LEU A 28 -2.47 10.36 -13.31
CA LEU A 28 -1.24 9.58 -13.16
C LEU A 28 -0.24 10.24 -12.20
N ALA A 29 -0.09 11.56 -12.27
CA ALA A 29 0.74 12.33 -11.35
C ALA A 29 0.24 12.18 -9.91
N SER A 30 -1.07 12.37 -9.67
CA SER A 30 -1.70 12.18 -8.36
C SER A 30 -1.49 10.75 -7.83
N LEU A 31 -1.68 9.72 -8.68
CA LEU A 31 -1.41 8.33 -8.32
C LEU A 31 0.07 8.09 -7.97
N LYS A 32 1.01 8.70 -8.69
CA LYS A 32 2.45 8.61 -8.40
C LYS A 32 2.77 9.23 -7.04
N PHE A 33 2.24 10.43 -6.74
CA PHE A 33 2.41 11.07 -5.44
C PHE A 33 1.85 10.21 -4.30
N SER A 34 0.64 9.67 -4.47
CA SER A 34 0.05 8.72 -3.52
C SER A 34 0.97 7.51 -3.27
N ARG A 35 1.54 6.91 -4.33
CA ARG A 35 2.47 5.77 -4.19
C ARG A 35 3.79 6.13 -3.49
N SER A 36 4.32 7.35 -3.68
CA SER A 36 5.48 7.80 -2.91
C SER A 36 5.15 7.97 -1.44
N HIS A 37 3.95 8.47 -1.10
CA HIS A 37 3.51 8.59 0.28
C HIS A 37 3.34 7.22 0.95
N GLU A 38 2.84 6.21 0.25
CA GLU A 38 2.78 4.84 0.77
C GLU A 38 4.17 4.27 1.07
N SER A 39 5.13 4.46 0.16
CA SER A 39 6.50 4.00 0.33
C SER A 39 7.19 4.67 1.52
N GLU A 40 6.96 5.97 1.70
CA GLU A 40 7.47 6.73 2.83
C GLU A 40 6.82 6.29 4.15
N ALA A 41 5.50 6.09 4.16
CA ALA A 41 4.77 5.62 5.33
C ALA A 41 5.26 4.22 5.76
N ASP A 42 5.49 3.30 4.82
CA ASP A 42 6.07 1.99 5.10
C ASP A 42 7.46 2.10 5.73
N ALA A 43 8.35 2.89 5.11
CA ALA A 43 9.71 3.06 5.60
C ALA A 43 9.74 3.64 7.01
N ASN A 44 8.86 4.62 7.29
CA ASN A 44 8.70 5.22 8.61
C ASN A 44 8.09 4.26 9.61
N SER A 45 7.15 3.39 9.20
CA SER A 45 6.60 2.36 10.08
C SER A 45 7.68 1.41 10.62
N VAL A 46 8.61 0.98 9.76
CA VAL A 46 9.76 0.16 10.15
C VAL A 46 10.67 0.95 11.09
N LEU A 47 10.97 2.22 10.74
CA LEU A 47 11.84 3.09 11.55
C LEU A 47 11.29 3.26 12.98
N TYR A 48 9.99 3.53 13.13
CA TYR A 48 9.36 3.74 14.43
C TYR A 48 9.34 2.47 15.28
N LEU A 49 9.15 1.31 14.65
CA LEU A 49 9.11 0.03 15.35
C LEU A 49 10.50 -0.56 15.63
N CYS A 50 11.55 -0.09 14.95
CA CYS A 50 12.89 -0.67 15.01
C CYS A 50 13.47 -0.73 16.42
N ASN A 51 13.23 0.32 17.22
CA ASN A 51 13.69 0.43 18.60
C ASN A 51 12.67 -0.10 19.63
N SER A 52 11.59 -0.72 19.14
CA SER A 52 10.56 -1.34 19.97
C SER A 52 10.81 -2.84 20.09
N PRO A 53 10.15 -3.55 21.03
CA PRO A 53 10.25 -5.00 21.08
C PRO A 53 9.43 -5.69 19.99
N TYR A 54 8.64 -4.96 19.20
CA TYR A 54 7.77 -5.51 18.16
C TYR A 54 8.50 -5.76 16.85
N ASP A 55 7.99 -6.70 16.06
CA ASP A 55 8.50 -6.93 14.71
C ASP A 55 8.28 -5.69 13.83
N ALA A 56 9.37 -5.02 13.45
CA ALA A 56 9.35 -3.85 12.58
C ALA A 56 8.82 -4.16 11.16
N ALA A 57 8.79 -5.42 10.74
CA ALA A 57 8.14 -5.86 9.51
C ALA A 57 6.67 -6.29 9.69
N GLY A 58 6.03 -5.96 10.81
CA GLY A 58 4.64 -6.33 11.08
C GLY A 58 3.64 -5.86 10.00
N ALA A 59 3.90 -4.73 9.35
CA ALA A 59 3.10 -4.23 8.23
C ALA A 59 3.18 -5.14 6.99
N ALA A 60 4.34 -5.76 6.72
CA ALA A 60 4.47 -6.73 5.64
C ALA A 60 3.56 -7.94 5.87
N GLY A 61 3.55 -8.48 7.09
CA GLY A 61 2.66 -9.59 7.48
C GLY A 61 1.16 -9.27 7.38
N PHE A 62 0.78 -7.99 7.47
CA PHE A 62 -0.59 -7.56 7.18
C PHE A 62 -0.90 -7.61 5.68
N PHE A 63 -0.02 -7.05 4.84
CA PHE A 63 -0.20 -7.05 3.38
C PHE A 63 -0.14 -8.45 2.77
N GLU A 64 0.70 -9.34 3.30
CA GLU A 64 0.74 -10.75 2.91
C GLU A 64 -0.63 -11.42 3.10
N LYS A 65 -1.30 -11.20 4.22
CA LYS A 65 -2.67 -11.71 4.47
C LYS A 65 -3.72 -11.10 3.56
N MET A 66 -3.46 -9.91 3.02
CA MET A 66 -4.36 -9.25 2.07
C MET A 66 -4.18 -9.76 0.63
N LEU A 67 -3.03 -10.34 0.28
CA LEU A 67 -2.81 -10.91 -1.06
C LEU A 67 -3.84 -12.01 -1.39
N ASP A 68 -4.28 -12.74 -0.39
CA ASP A 68 -5.28 -13.81 -0.53
C ASP A 68 -6.73 -13.31 -0.67
N ARG A 69 -6.93 -12.00 -0.80
CA ARG A 69 -8.27 -11.38 -0.91
C ARG A 69 -8.47 -10.71 -2.27
N PRO A 70 -9.70 -10.73 -2.82
CA PRO A 70 -10.03 -9.97 -4.03
C PRO A 70 -9.72 -8.49 -3.81
N THR A 71 -8.75 -7.98 -4.56
CA THR A 71 -8.32 -6.59 -4.45
C THR A 71 -8.84 -5.81 -5.66
N PRO A 72 -9.42 -4.62 -5.45
CA PRO A 72 -9.82 -3.77 -6.57
C PRO A 72 -8.59 -3.39 -7.38
N PRO A 73 -8.72 -3.23 -8.71
CA PRO A 73 -7.60 -2.82 -9.57
C PRO A 73 -6.85 -1.60 -9.01
N GLN A 74 -5.53 -1.60 -9.15
CA GLN A 74 -4.67 -0.59 -8.52
C GLN A 74 -4.98 0.86 -8.91
N PHE A 75 -5.65 1.09 -10.04
CA PHE A 75 -6.02 2.43 -10.48
C PHE A 75 -7.31 2.97 -9.81
N ILE A 76 -8.04 2.16 -9.03
CA ILE A 76 -9.22 2.60 -8.25
C ILE A 76 -9.08 2.40 -6.74
N SER A 77 -7.98 1.82 -6.27
CA SER A 77 -7.69 1.68 -4.84
C SER A 77 -7.00 2.93 -4.33
N THR A 78 -7.41 3.42 -3.16
CA THR A 78 -6.76 4.55 -2.49
C THR A 78 -5.43 4.14 -1.84
N HIS A 79 -5.19 2.84 -1.61
CA HIS A 79 -3.91 2.30 -1.12
C HIS A 79 -3.56 0.95 -1.80
N PRO A 80 -3.20 0.93 -3.10
CA PRO A 80 -2.82 -0.30 -3.81
C PRO A 80 -1.31 -0.53 -3.76
N SER A 81 -0.86 -1.66 -3.20
CA SER A 81 0.36 -2.38 -3.61
C SER A 81 0.73 -3.45 -2.59
N PRO A 82 0.33 -4.72 -2.72
CA PRO A 82 0.71 -5.70 -1.72
C PRO A 82 2.13 -6.28 -1.97
N ALA A 83 2.49 -6.63 -3.22
CA ALA A 83 3.74 -7.37 -3.47
C ALA A 83 5.03 -6.54 -3.32
N ASN A 84 5.10 -5.35 -3.93
CA ASN A 84 6.32 -4.52 -3.89
C ASN A 84 6.57 -3.92 -2.50
N ARG A 85 5.51 -3.65 -1.73
CA ARG A 85 5.60 -3.11 -0.36
C ARG A 85 6.15 -4.12 0.62
N VAL A 86 5.66 -5.37 0.57
CA VAL A 86 6.13 -6.47 1.43
C VAL A 86 7.65 -6.61 1.34
N LYS A 87 8.20 -6.70 0.12
CA LYS A 87 9.65 -6.79 -0.10
C LYS A 87 10.39 -5.58 0.47
N ALA A 88 9.94 -4.36 0.17
CA ALA A 88 10.57 -3.13 0.64
C ALA A 88 10.59 -3.00 2.17
N ILE A 89 9.51 -3.40 2.85
CA ILE A 89 9.42 -3.40 4.32
C ILE A 89 10.43 -4.38 4.93
N HIS A 90 10.51 -5.61 4.38
CA HIS A 90 11.49 -6.60 4.85
C HIS A 90 12.93 -6.15 4.64
N GLU A 91 13.24 -5.60 3.46
CA GLU A 91 14.56 -5.03 3.17
C GLU A 91 14.90 -3.89 4.11
N ARG A 92 13.95 -2.98 4.38
CA ARG A 92 14.18 -1.87 5.31
C ARG A 92 14.46 -2.34 6.73
N LYS A 93 13.74 -3.37 7.22
CA LYS A 93 13.99 -4.01 8.52
C LYS A 93 15.42 -4.55 8.58
N GLN A 94 15.87 -5.24 7.53
CA GLN A 94 17.21 -5.81 7.45
C GLN A 94 18.29 -4.73 7.43
N VAL A 95 18.12 -3.70 6.59
CA VAL A 95 19.07 -2.58 6.46
C VAL A 95 19.23 -1.81 7.79
N LEU A 96 18.14 -1.63 8.54
CA LEU A 96 18.17 -0.95 9.83
C LEU A 96 18.60 -1.85 11.00
N GLY A 97 18.78 -3.17 10.77
CA GLY A 97 19.19 -4.11 11.82
C GLY A 97 18.17 -4.28 12.95
N CYS A 98 16.89 -4.08 12.69
CA CYS A 98 15.86 -4.13 13.73
C CYS A 98 15.70 -5.56 14.29
N SER A 99 15.78 -5.69 15.62
CA SER A 99 15.81 -7.00 16.31
C SER A 99 14.50 -7.38 17.00
N GLY A 100 13.54 -6.47 17.07
CA GLY A 100 12.22 -6.73 17.65
C GLY A 100 11.49 -7.90 16.96
N SER A 101 10.82 -8.73 17.76
CA SER A 101 10.17 -9.97 17.31
C SER A 101 8.78 -10.20 17.93
N LYS A 102 8.34 -9.34 18.86
CA LYS A 102 7.00 -9.47 19.46
C LYS A 102 5.94 -9.20 18.39
N THR A 103 4.94 -10.08 18.33
CA THR A 103 3.84 -10.01 17.36
C THR A 103 2.52 -9.53 17.96
N GLY A 104 2.43 -9.39 19.29
CA GLY A 104 1.21 -8.96 19.98
C GLY A 104 0.04 -9.95 19.90
N GLN A 105 0.24 -11.18 19.42
CA GLN A 105 -0.83 -12.14 19.10
C GLN A 105 -1.82 -12.39 20.25
N SER A 106 -1.34 -12.50 21.50
CA SER A 106 -2.24 -12.73 22.65
C SER A 106 -3.19 -11.56 22.87
N LYS A 107 -2.66 -10.32 22.89
CA LYS A 107 -3.45 -9.09 23.00
C LYS A 107 -4.42 -8.95 21.82
N TYR A 108 -3.96 -9.25 20.61
CA TYR A 108 -4.81 -9.23 19.42
C TYR A 108 -6.01 -10.19 19.55
N ARG A 109 -5.79 -11.42 20.01
CA ARG A 109 -6.89 -12.39 20.23
C ARG A 109 -7.89 -11.91 21.26
N GLN A 110 -7.42 -11.33 22.37
CA GLN A 110 -8.28 -10.76 23.40
C GLN A 110 -9.11 -9.60 22.84
N MET A 111 -8.48 -8.65 22.14
CA MET A 111 -9.18 -7.53 21.51
C MET A 111 -10.24 -8.00 20.51
N LYS A 112 -9.93 -9.05 19.72
CA LYS A 112 -10.85 -9.59 18.73
C LYS A 112 -12.13 -10.16 19.35
N GLN A 113 -12.07 -10.68 20.58
CA GLN A 113 -13.25 -11.18 21.32
C GLN A 113 -14.17 -10.04 21.80
N LEU A 114 -13.69 -8.79 21.78
CA LEU A 114 -14.47 -7.60 22.17
C LEU A 114 -15.18 -6.93 20.99
N LEU A 115 -14.94 -7.39 19.75
CA LEU A 115 -15.57 -6.84 18.56
C LEU A 115 -16.92 -7.56 18.32
N PRO A 116 -17.99 -6.82 17.99
CA PRO A 116 -19.32 -7.38 17.70
C PRO A 116 -19.36 -8.21 16.41
#